data_AF-A0A961I7M3-F1
#
_entry.id   AF-A0A961I7M3-F1
#
_cell.length_a   1.000
_cell.length_b   1.000
_cell.length_c   1.000
_cell.angle_alpha   90.00
_cell.angle_beta   90.00
_cell.angle_gamma   90.00
#
_symmetry.space_group_name_H-M   'P 1'
#
loop_
_entity.id
_entity.type
_entity.pdbx_description
1 polymer ?
#
loop_
_entity_poly.entity_id
_entity_poly.type
_entity_poly.pdbx_seq_one_letter_code
_entity_poly.pdbx_strand_id
1 'polypeptide(L)'
;YAVEMHATRFQYSFALSGDDVKNDWKGITLLGLANLRRVAGNHARFLFDFAPAAIVLRITHDPAPRILYCFDESEEGIRMNQLVQKVTAGDVDAGELIIGGEVSSISEVAELKDKGATVFDGIKPAIAEAINRIGK
;
A
#
# COMPACT_ATOMS: atom_id res chain seq x y z
N TYR A 1 -16.21 4.47 -32.77
CA TYR A 1 -15.86 5.45 -31.72
C TYR A 1 -14.85 4.74 -30.84
N ALA A 2 -13.57 5.13 -30.87
CA ALA A 2 -12.56 4.55 -29.99
C ALA A 2 -12.77 5.11 -28.58
N VAL A 3 -12.89 4.24 -27.59
CA VAL A 3 -12.86 4.65 -26.18
C VAL A 3 -11.41 4.95 -25.85
N GLU A 4 -11.07 6.21 -25.63
CA GLU A 4 -9.77 6.59 -25.10
C GLU A 4 -9.69 6.10 -23.64
N MET A 5 -8.83 5.10 -23.41
CA MET A 5 -8.51 4.60 -22.09
C MET A 5 -7.30 5.36 -21.56
N HIS A 6 -7.51 6.34 -20.67
CA HIS A 6 -6.44 6.92 -19.88
C HIS A 6 -6.17 6.02 -18.68
N ALA A 7 -5.13 5.19 -18.75
CA ALA A 7 -4.68 4.32 -17.66
C ALA A 7 -3.45 4.94 -16.97
N THR A 8 -3.66 6.06 -16.27
CA THR A 8 -2.60 6.71 -15.49
C THR A 8 -2.52 6.08 -14.11
N ARG A 9 -1.36 5.53 -13.74
CA ARG A 9 -1.10 5.04 -12.38
C ARG A 9 -0.64 6.18 -11.48
N PHE A 10 -1.11 6.18 -10.24
CA PHE A 10 -0.73 7.15 -9.22
C PHE A 10 -0.20 6.41 -7.99
N GLN A 11 0.84 6.96 -7.38
CA GLN A 11 1.33 6.53 -6.08
C GLN A 11 1.00 7.61 -5.05
N TYR A 12 0.33 7.22 -3.97
CA TYR A 12 0.05 8.07 -2.83
C TYR A 12 0.78 7.53 -1.61
N SER A 13 1.44 8.42 -0.86
CA SER A 13 2.08 8.07 0.40
C SER A 13 1.73 9.12 1.44
N PHE A 14 1.33 8.65 2.61
CA PHE A 14 1.03 9.49 3.75
C PHE A 14 1.34 8.69 5.02
N ALA A 15 1.50 9.40 6.12
CA ALA A 15 1.70 8.82 7.43
C ALA A 15 0.72 9.48 8.40
N LEU A 16 0.24 8.68 9.34
CA LEU A 16 -0.68 9.13 10.38
C LEU A 16 -0.07 8.72 11.71
N SER A 17 0.04 9.66 12.64
CA SER A 17 0.34 9.31 14.03
C SER A 17 -0.86 8.59 14.63
N GLY A 18 -0.62 7.44 15.26
CA GLY A 18 -1.66 6.69 15.95
C GLY A 18 -2.33 7.50 17.07
N ASP A 19 -1.62 8.45 17.67
CA ASP A 19 -2.13 9.25 18.79
C ASP A 19 -3.05 10.39 18.31
N ASP A 20 -2.87 10.85 17.07
CA ASP A 20 -3.67 11.94 16.49
C ASP A 20 -5.00 11.45 15.90
N VAL A 21 -5.13 10.14 15.68
CA VAL A 21 -6.34 9.52 15.14
C VAL A 21 -7.12 8.85 16.27
N LYS A 22 -8.37 9.28 16.47
CA LYS A 22 -9.30 8.63 17.43
C LYS A 22 -9.35 7.13 17.16
N ASN A 23 -9.29 6.30 18.21
CA ASN A 23 -9.26 4.84 18.06
C ASN A 23 -10.36 4.29 17.15
N ASP A 24 -11.60 4.76 17.30
CA ASP A 24 -12.74 4.34 16.47
C ASP A 24 -12.55 4.65 14.97
N TRP A 25 -11.73 5.65 14.65
CA TRP A 25 -11.49 6.12 13.29
C TRP A 25 -10.32 5.42 12.60
N LYS A 26 -9.40 4.79 13.34
CA LYS A 26 -8.22 4.14 12.76
C LYS A 26 -8.61 3.04 11.77
N GLY A 27 -9.47 2.12 12.21
CA GLY A 27 -9.96 1.04 11.36
C GLY A 27 -10.80 1.54 10.18
N ILE A 28 -11.65 2.54 10.42
CA ILE A 28 -12.49 3.16 9.37
C ILE A 28 -11.61 3.83 8.30
N THR A 29 -10.55 4.51 8.71
CA THR A 29 -9.60 5.17 7.81
C THR A 29 -8.93 4.14 6.90
N LEU A 30 -8.44 3.03 7.47
CA LEU A 30 -7.83 1.95 6.69
C LEU A 30 -8.84 1.29 5.73
N LEU A 31 -10.08 1.05 6.16
CA LEU A 31 -11.14 0.56 5.28
C LEU A 31 -11.44 1.52 4.12
N GLY A 32 -11.37 2.83 4.36
CA GLY A 32 -11.54 3.86 3.33
C GLY A 32 -10.53 3.72 2.19
N LEU A 33 -9.28 3.38 2.50
CA LEU A 33 -8.21 3.20 1.51
C LEU A 33 -8.47 2.05 0.53
N ALA A 34 -9.15 0.98 0.97
CA ALA A 34 -9.59 -0.09 0.06
C ALA A 34 -10.80 0.30 -0.81
N ASN A 35 -11.51 1.39 -0.49
CA ASN A 35 -12.82 1.70 -1.05
C ASN A 35 -12.86 3.07 -1.76
N LEU A 36 -11.78 3.45 -2.43
CA LEU A 36 -11.64 4.73 -3.16
C LEU A 36 -12.51 4.83 -4.43
N ARG A 37 -13.23 3.78 -4.83
CA ARG A 37 -14.04 3.71 -6.07
C ARG A 37 -15.00 4.89 -6.34
N ARG A 38 -15.40 5.65 -5.31
CA ARG A 38 -16.33 6.79 -5.46
C ARG A 38 -15.65 8.15 -5.60
N VAL A 39 -14.31 8.22 -5.53
CA VAL A 39 -13.57 9.47 -5.70
C VAL A 39 -12.99 9.64 -7.11
N ALA A 40 -13.07 8.61 -7.96
CA ALA A 40 -12.87 8.75 -9.40
C ALA A 40 -14.03 9.59 -9.94
N GLY A 41 -13.75 10.82 -10.40
CA GLY A 41 -14.78 11.76 -10.85
C GLY A 41 -15.82 11.11 -11.76
N ASN A 42 -17.10 11.27 -11.42
CA ASN A 42 -18.22 10.76 -12.21
C ASN A 42 -18.53 11.74 -13.35
N HIS A 43 -17.67 11.80 -14.37
CA HIS A 43 -18.10 12.34 -15.65
C HIS A 43 -18.89 11.25 -16.37
N ALA A 44 -20.17 11.51 -16.65
CA ALA A 44 -21.22 10.58 -17.13
C ALA A 44 -20.90 9.73 -18.38
N ARG A 45 -19.68 9.83 -18.93
CA ARG A 45 -19.21 9.10 -20.10
C ARG A 45 -18.16 8.02 -19.77
N PHE A 46 -17.57 8.02 -18.58
CA PHE A 46 -16.48 7.11 -18.24
C PHE A 46 -16.57 6.62 -16.79
N LEU A 47 -16.60 5.29 -16.61
CA LEU A 47 -16.42 4.63 -15.33
C LEU A 47 -14.93 4.29 -15.20
N PHE A 48 -14.23 4.95 -14.27
CA PHE A 48 -12.84 4.63 -13.96
C PHE A 48 -12.79 3.84 -12.66
N ASP A 49 -12.11 2.69 -12.69
CA ASP A 49 -11.79 1.97 -11.46
C ASP A 49 -10.66 2.71 -10.74
N PHE A 50 -11.02 3.45 -9.70
CA PHE A 50 -10.05 4.10 -8.81
C PHE A 50 -9.92 3.27 -7.54
N ALA A 51 -9.18 2.17 -7.68
CA ALA A 51 -8.82 1.27 -6.62
C ALA A 51 -7.30 1.07 -6.61
N PRO A 52 -6.69 0.84 -5.44
CA PRO A 52 -5.27 0.53 -5.37
C PRO A 52 -4.98 -0.82 -6.03
N ALA A 53 -4.03 -0.85 -6.97
CA ALA A 53 -3.47 -2.09 -7.53
C ALA A 53 -2.52 -2.79 -6.54
N ALA A 54 -1.82 -2.00 -5.73
CA ALA A 54 -0.89 -2.46 -4.71
C ALA A 54 -0.94 -1.55 -3.48
N ILE A 55 -0.56 -2.10 -2.32
CA ILE A 55 -0.46 -1.35 -1.06
C ILE A 55 0.73 -1.85 -0.23
N VAL A 56 1.41 -0.91 0.41
CA VAL A 56 2.41 -1.17 1.45
C VAL A 56 1.99 -0.39 2.68
N LEU A 57 1.83 -1.09 3.80
CA LEU A 57 1.52 -0.52 5.10
C LEU A 57 2.69 -0.82 6.03
N ARG A 58 3.09 0.16 6.84
CA ARG A 58 4.04 -0.01 7.93
C ARG A 58 3.37 0.39 9.23
N ILE A 59 3.33 -0.52 10.19
CA ILE A 59 2.84 -0.25 11.54
C ILE A 59 4.04 -0.33 12.47
N THR A 60 4.41 0.81 13.04
CA THR A 60 5.68 1.00 13.74
C THR A 60 5.54 1.98 14.90
N HIS A 61 6.45 1.90 15.86
CA HIS A 61 6.68 2.93 16.88
C HIS A 61 7.73 3.96 16.48
N ASP A 62 8.38 3.79 15.32
CA ASP A 62 9.29 4.78 14.75
C ASP A 62 8.51 6.02 14.30
N PRO A 63 8.84 7.24 14.79
CA PRO A 63 8.16 8.46 14.38
C PRO A 63 8.40 8.83 12.90
N ALA A 64 9.42 8.24 12.25
CA ALA A 64 9.69 8.45 10.83
C ALA A 64 8.98 7.38 9.98
N PRO A 65 8.21 7.75 8.93
CA PRO A 65 7.52 6.78 8.08
C PRO A 65 8.48 5.85 7.34
N ARG A 66 9.61 6.40 6.85
CA ARG A 66 10.69 5.74 6.09
C ARG A 66 10.31 4.99 4.81
N ILE A 67 9.02 4.80 4.53
CA ILE A 67 8.47 4.06 3.40
C ILE A 67 7.69 4.95 2.41
N LEU A 68 7.93 6.26 2.39
CA LEU A 68 7.32 7.13 1.38
C LEU A 68 7.92 6.79 0.00
N TYR A 69 7.07 6.56 -1.00
CA TYR A 69 7.45 6.16 -2.36
C TYR A 69 8.20 4.81 -2.44
N CYS A 70 7.49 3.71 -2.18
CA CYS A 70 8.06 2.35 -2.24
C CYS A 70 8.05 1.73 -3.63
N PHE A 71 7.27 2.28 -4.55
CA PHE A 71 7.13 1.77 -5.90
C PHE A 71 7.92 2.63 -6.88
N ASP A 72 8.73 1.96 -7.69
CA ASP A 72 9.40 2.52 -8.85
C ASP A 72 8.83 1.87 -10.11
N GLU A 73 8.61 2.67 -11.16
CA GLU A 73 8.21 2.15 -12.47
C GLU A 73 9.47 1.93 -13.32
N SER A 74 9.63 0.72 -13.87
CA SER A 74 10.66 0.39 -14.84
C SER A 74 10.04 -0.16 -16.13
N GLU A 75 10.85 -0.36 -17.17
CA GLU A 75 10.39 -1.02 -18.42
C GLU A 75 9.83 -2.43 -18.19
N GLU A 76 10.21 -3.08 -17.09
CA GLU A 76 9.77 -4.43 -16.71
C GLU A 76 8.54 -4.42 -15.79
N GLY A 77 8.05 -3.24 -15.37
CA GLY A 77 6.89 -3.08 -14.52
C GLY A 77 7.21 -2.40 -13.17
N ILE A 78 6.40 -2.71 -12.15
CA ILE A 78 6.54 -2.12 -10.81
C ILE A 78 7.68 -2.83 -10.06
N ARG A 79 8.61 -2.05 -9.53
CA ARG A 79 9.75 -2.50 -8.73
C ARG A 79 9.65 -1.93 -7.31
N MET A 80 10.32 -2.58 -6.36
CA MET A 80 10.34 -2.18 -4.93
C MET A 80 11.75 -2.14 -4.34
N ASN A 81 12.76 -1.90 -5.19
CA ASN A 81 14.18 -1.96 -4.82
C ASN A 81 14.53 -1.04 -3.64
N GLN A 82 13.95 0.17 -3.60
CA GLN A 82 14.20 1.11 -2.49
C GLN A 82 13.72 0.57 -1.15
N LEU A 83 12.56 -0.11 -1.11
CA LEU A 83 12.05 -0.71 0.12
C LEU A 83 12.92 -1.89 0.56
N VAL A 84 13.33 -2.75 -0.38
CA VAL A 84 14.29 -3.84 -0.12
C VAL A 84 15.60 -3.31 0.46
N GLN A 85 16.14 -2.24 -0.12
CA GLN A 85 17.37 -1.63 0.36
C GLN A 85 17.23 -1.11 1.80
N LYS A 86 16.13 -0.40 2.11
CA LYS A 86 15.84 0.11 3.46
C LYS A 86 15.72 -1.02 4.50
N VAL A 87 15.04 -2.10 4.14
CA VAL A 87 14.93 -3.27 5.02
C VAL A 87 16.29 -3.94 5.22
N THR A 88 17.07 -4.10 4.15
CA THR A 88 18.40 -4.71 4.21
C THR A 88 19.39 -3.88 5.02
N ALA A 89 19.29 -2.56 4.96
CA ALA A 89 20.11 -1.64 5.74
C ALA A 89 19.68 -1.53 7.21
N GLY A 90 18.53 -2.13 7.60
CA GLY A 90 17.98 -2.03 8.95
C GLY A 90 17.27 -0.71 9.25
N ASP A 91 17.03 0.13 8.24
CA ASP A 91 16.24 1.37 8.39
C ASP A 91 14.75 1.08 8.58
N VAL A 92 14.27 -0.07 8.10
CA VAL A 92 12.87 -0.52 8.20
C VAL A 92 12.87 -1.98 8.65
N ASP A 93 12.15 -2.28 9.73
CA ASP A 93 11.94 -3.67 10.14
C ASP A 93 10.90 -4.31 9.21
N ALA A 94 11.26 -5.43 8.57
CA ALA A 94 10.36 -6.17 7.71
C ALA A 94 9.10 -6.65 8.45
N GLY A 95 9.22 -7.00 9.75
CA GLY A 95 8.10 -7.44 10.56
C GLY A 95 7.00 -6.37 10.72
N GLU A 96 7.33 -5.09 10.54
CA GLU A 96 6.39 -3.97 10.56
C GLU A 96 5.60 -3.82 9.26
N LEU A 97 6.02 -4.51 8.18
CA LEU A 97 5.47 -4.35 6.85
C LEU A 97 4.33 -5.33 6.55
N ILE A 98 3.29 -4.77 5.92
CA ILE A 98 2.20 -5.52 5.32
C ILE A 98 2.08 -5.09 3.85
N ILE A 99 2.17 -6.04 2.94
CA ILE A 99 2.16 -5.81 1.49
C ILE A 99 0.95 -6.53 0.88
N GLY A 100 0.23 -5.86 -0.01
CA GLY A 100 -0.97 -6.39 -0.64
C GLY A 100 -1.09 -6.04 -2.12
N GLY A 101 -1.75 -6.92 -2.89
CA GLY A 101 -2.16 -6.66 -4.26
C GLY A 101 -1.26 -7.25 -5.34
N GLU A 102 -1.27 -6.64 -6.52
CA GLU A 102 -0.63 -7.16 -7.75
C GLU A 102 0.89 -7.35 -7.63
N VAL A 103 1.55 -6.65 -6.69
CA VAL A 103 3.00 -6.78 -6.43
C VAL A 103 3.38 -8.03 -5.63
N SER A 104 2.41 -8.80 -5.13
CA SER A 104 2.66 -10.01 -4.32
C SER A 104 3.58 -11.05 -4.98
N SER A 105 3.62 -11.08 -6.32
CA SER A 105 4.37 -12.07 -7.11
C SER A 105 5.75 -11.60 -7.57
N ILE A 106 6.15 -10.35 -7.31
CA ILE A 106 7.45 -9.85 -7.75
C ILE A 106 8.57 -10.34 -6.83
N SER A 107 9.78 -10.49 -7.38
CA SER A 107 10.96 -11.02 -6.66
C SER A 107 11.28 -10.28 -5.37
N GLU A 108 11.16 -8.95 -5.37
CA GLU A 108 11.44 -8.08 -4.24
C GLU A 108 10.48 -8.32 -3.08
N VAL A 109 9.22 -8.64 -3.37
CA VAL A 109 8.22 -8.93 -2.34
C VAL A 109 8.46 -10.31 -1.74
N ALA A 110 8.94 -11.29 -2.53
CA ALA A 110 9.40 -12.57 -2.01
C ALA A 110 10.59 -12.37 -1.05
N GLU A 111 11.57 -11.54 -1.42
CA GLU A 111 12.70 -11.21 -0.54
C GLU A 111 12.23 -10.53 0.77
N LEU A 112 11.32 -9.55 0.68
CA LEU A 112 10.77 -8.89 1.86
C LEU A 112 10.01 -9.86 2.77
N LYS A 113 9.29 -10.81 2.18
CA LYS A 113 8.59 -11.88 2.91
C LYS A 113 9.56 -12.78 3.66
N ASP A 114 10.66 -13.17 3.03
CA ASP A 114 11.71 -13.97 3.67
C ASP A 114 12.39 -13.23 4.83
N LYS A 115 12.41 -11.89 4.80
CA LYS A 115 12.88 -11.06 5.92
C LYS A 115 11.85 -10.81 7.02
N GLY A 116 10.58 -11.19 6.81
CA GLY A 116 9.53 -11.10 7.83
C GLY A 116 8.31 -10.26 7.45
N ALA A 117 8.26 -9.67 6.26
CA ALA A 117 7.09 -8.93 5.81
C ALA A 117 5.87 -9.85 5.62
N THR A 118 4.70 -9.34 5.97
CA THR A 118 3.44 -10.07 5.76
C THR A 118 2.88 -9.72 4.38
N VAL A 119 2.64 -10.73 3.54
CA VAL A 119 2.25 -10.54 2.14
C VAL A 119 0.92 -11.20 1.85
N PHE A 120 0.04 -10.48 1.14
CA PHE A 120 -1.23 -10.97 0.64
C PHE A 120 -1.41 -10.66 -0.85
N ASP A 121 -2.11 -11.54 -1.56
CA ASP A 121 -2.41 -11.32 -2.99
C ASP A 121 -3.43 -10.19 -3.20
N GLY A 122 -4.20 -9.83 -2.17
CA GLY A 122 -5.26 -8.83 -2.25
C GLY A 122 -5.05 -7.62 -1.33
N ILE A 123 -5.63 -6.48 -1.70
CA ILE A 123 -5.64 -5.26 -0.89
C ILE A 123 -6.45 -5.44 0.41
N LYS A 124 -7.65 -6.03 0.30
CA LYS A 124 -8.56 -6.20 1.44
C LYS A 124 -7.97 -7.03 2.58
N PRO A 125 -7.34 -8.20 2.36
CA PRO A 125 -6.71 -8.94 3.44
C PRO A 125 -5.51 -8.20 4.06
N ALA A 126 -4.71 -7.49 3.27
CA ALA A 126 -3.63 -6.63 3.81
C ALA A 126 -4.17 -5.55 4.75
N ILE A 127 -5.30 -4.91 4.39
CA ILE A 127 -5.97 -3.94 5.27
C ILE A 127 -6.55 -4.60 6.52
N ALA A 128 -7.17 -5.77 6.39
CA ALA A 128 -7.71 -6.49 7.55
C ALA A 128 -6.62 -6.84 8.57
N GLU A 129 -5.44 -7.27 8.10
CA GLU A 129 -4.28 -7.51 8.95
C GLU A 129 -3.75 -6.23 9.60
N ALA A 130 -3.71 -5.12 8.85
CA ALA A 130 -3.32 -3.84 9.43
C ALA A 130 -4.27 -3.42 10.56
N ILE A 131 -5.58 -3.57 10.37
CA ILE A 131 -6.61 -3.31 11.39
C ILE A 131 -6.41 -4.18 12.62
N ASN A 132 -6.07 -5.47 12.43
CA ASN A 132 -5.78 -6.39 13.54
C ASN A 132 -4.56 -5.94 14.36
N ARG A 133 -3.52 -5.39 13.71
CA ARG A 133 -2.31 -4.92 14.42
C ARG A 133 -2.50 -3.62 15.18
N ILE A 134 -3.26 -2.65 14.63
CA ILE A 134 -3.53 -1.38 15.33
C ILE A 134 -4.55 -1.52 16.47
N GLY A 135 -5.33 -2.61 16.50
CA GLY A 135 -6.33 -2.89 17.54
C GLY A 135 -5.77 -3.65 18.74
N LYS A 136 -4.49 -4.00 18.71
CA LYS A 136 -3.71 -4.51 19.87
C LYS A 136 -3.01 -3.35 20.55
#